data_AF-A0A0S4NC22-F1
#
_entry.id   AF-A0A0S4NC22-F1
#
_cell.length_a   1.000
_cell.length_b   1.000
_cell.length_c   1.000
_cell.angle_alpha   90.00
_cell.angle_beta   90.00
_cell.angle_gamma   90.00
#
_symmetry.space_group_name_H-M   'P 1'
#
loop_
_entity.id
_entity.type
_entity.pdbx_description
1 polymer ?
#
loop_
_entity_poly.entity_id
_entity_poly.type
_entity_poly.pdbx_seq_one_letter_code
_entity_poly.pdbx_strand_id
1 'polypeptide(L)'
;MAVTIPIEIYEVFEEAFGMEKAKKIVKSLETVIGAEIDNKWYQTKTELKEELLKEVATKKDIEILEAKIENMRSNLEAKIESMRSELDAK
;
A
#
# COMPACT_ATOMS: atom_id res chain seq x y z
N MET A 1 1.02 17.96 -5.66
CA MET A 1 1.88 18.94 -4.92
C MET A 1 2.02 20.22 -5.74
N ALA A 2 2.33 21.39 -5.16
CA ALA A 2 2.59 22.58 -5.96
C ALA A 2 3.99 22.48 -6.58
N VAL A 3 4.05 22.35 -7.90
CA VAL A 3 5.31 22.36 -8.67
C VAL A 3 5.51 23.76 -9.20
N THR A 4 6.68 24.32 -8.92
CA THR A 4 7.09 25.63 -9.42
C THR A 4 8.39 25.49 -10.19
N ILE A 5 8.43 26.06 -11.40
CA ILE A 5 9.67 26.11 -12.19
C ILE A 5 10.58 27.23 -11.64
N PRO A 6 11.91 27.04 -11.62
CA PRO A 6 12.85 28.10 -11.23
C PRO A 6 12.69 29.37 -12.05
N ILE A 7 12.89 30.53 -11.42
CA ILE A 7 12.63 31.84 -12.05
C ILE A 7 13.57 32.10 -13.23
N GLU A 8 14.78 31.58 -13.18
CA GLU A 8 15.77 31.70 -14.26
C GLU A 8 15.27 31.09 -15.57
N ILE A 9 14.49 30.00 -15.48
CA ILE A 9 13.87 29.38 -16.66
C ILE A 9 12.73 30.25 -17.19
N TYR A 10 11.95 30.88 -16.30
CA TYR A 10 10.90 31.81 -16.70
C TYR A 10 11.50 33.03 -17.42
N GLU A 11 12.59 33.60 -16.91
CA GLU A 11 13.29 34.74 -17.51
C GLU A 11 13.79 34.42 -18.93
N VAL A 12 14.39 33.24 -19.14
CA VAL A 12 14.79 32.78 -20.48
C VAL A 12 13.58 32.68 -21.44
N PHE A 13 12.44 32.17 -20.96
CA PHE A 13 11.22 32.13 -21.77
C PHE A 13 10.64 33.51 -22.03
N GLU A 14 10.72 34.43 -21.07
CA GLU A 14 10.24 35.81 -21.22
C GLU A 14 11.08 36.59 -22.25
N GLU A 15 12.41 36.47 -22.20
CA GLU A 15 13.30 37.07 -23.20
C GLU A 15 13.03 36.55 -24.62
N ALA A 16 12.78 35.25 -24.76
CA ALA A 16 12.58 34.61 -26.06
C ALA A 16 11.16 34.81 -26.64
N PHE A 17 10.13 34.78 -25.80
CA PHE A 17 8.74 34.68 -26.26
C PHE A 17 7.84 35.84 -25.78
N GLY A 18 8.33 36.70 -24.89
CA GLY A 18 7.58 37.74 -24.21
C GLY A 18 6.77 37.21 -23.03
N MET A 19 6.49 38.10 -22.06
CA MET A 19 5.85 37.81 -20.77
C MET A 19 4.64 36.87 -20.87
N GLU A 20 3.71 37.17 -21.78
CA GLU A 20 2.44 36.44 -21.82
C GLU A 20 2.59 35.00 -22.37
N LYS A 21 3.47 34.79 -23.34
CA LYS A 21 3.75 33.45 -23.87
C LYS A 21 4.59 32.64 -22.86
N ALA A 22 5.57 33.27 -22.23
CA ALA A 22 6.39 32.65 -21.20
C ALA A 22 5.53 32.13 -20.04
N LYS A 23 4.62 32.97 -19.52
CA LYS A 23 3.68 32.59 -18.47
C LYS A 23 2.79 31.40 -18.86
N LYS A 24 2.30 31.35 -20.10
CA LYS A 24 1.52 30.22 -20.60
C LYS A 24 2.35 28.93 -20.64
N ILE A 25 3.56 28.99 -21.20
CA ILE A 25 4.47 27.85 -21.31
C ILE A 25 4.81 27.30 -19.92
N VAL A 26 5.29 28.16 -19.01
CA VAL A 26 5.68 27.76 -17.66
C VAL A 26 4.51 27.13 -16.91
N LYS A 27 3.33 27.75 -16.95
CA LYS A 27 2.14 27.20 -16.28
C LYS A 27 1.72 25.83 -16.87
N SER A 28 1.80 25.66 -18.19
CA SER A 28 1.52 24.38 -18.84
C SER A 28 2.52 23.31 -18.43
N LEU A 29 3.81 23.63 -18.37
CA LEU A 29 4.86 22.72 -17.91
C LEU A 29 4.67 22.34 -16.43
N GLU A 30 4.44 23.31 -15.54
CA GLU A 30 4.15 23.07 -14.12
C GLU A 30 2.94 22.14 -13.95
N THR A 31 1.90 22.33 -14.76
CA THR A 31 0.70 21.48 -14.73
C THR A 31 1.05 20.04 -15.13
N VAL A 32 1.79 19.85 -16.23
CA VAL A 32 2.17 18.53 -16.73
C VAL A 32 3.10 17.82 -15.74
N ILE A 33 4.12 18.52 -15.24
CA ILE A 33 5.06 17.97 -14.26
C ILE A 33 4.33 17.63 -12.96
N GLY A 34 3.46 18.51 -12.47
CA GLY A 34 2.65 18.26 -11.28
C GLY A 34 1.76 17.03 -11.42
N ALA A 35 1.08 16.90 -12.55
CA ALA A 35 0.24 15.73 -12.83
C ALA A 35 1.05 14.43 -12.89
N GLU A 36 2.22 14.45 -13.53
CA GLU A 36 3.10 13.27 -13.65
C GLU A 36 3.69 12.85 -12.29
N ILE A 37 4.13 13.81 -11.47
CA ILE A 37 4.61 13.55 -10.12
C ILE A 37 3.50 12.98 -9.24
N ASP A 38 2.31 13.58 -9.26
CA ASP A 38 1.19 13.10 -8.46
C ASP A 38 0.79 11.67 -8.92
N ASN A 39 0.73 11.40 -10.22
CA ASN A 39 0.44 10.07 -10.76
C ASN A 39 1.45 9.03 -10.27
N LYS A 40 2.76 9.28 -10.47
CA LYS A 40 3.81 8.36 -9.99
C LYS A 40 3.77 8.18 -8.48
N TRP A 41 3.53 9.23 -7.71
CA TRP A 41 3.40 9.13 -6.26
C TRP A 41 2.25 8.19 -5.86
N TYR A 42 1.07 8.34 -6.47
CA TYR A 42 -0.07 7.46 -6.20
C TYR A 42 0.18 6.03 -6.66
N GLN A 43 0.82 5.85 -7.81
CA GLN A 43 1.19 4.54 -8.32
C GLN A 43 2.15 3.83 -7.35
N THR A 44 3.29 4.43 -7.03
CA THR A 44 4.28 3.88 -6.09
C THR A 44 3.67 3.61 -4.72
N LYS A 45 2.84 4.52 -4.21
CA LYS A 45 2.14 4.32 -2.92
C LYS A 45 1.21 3.11 -2.95
N THR A 46 0.53 2.91 -4.07
CA THR A 46 -0.39 1.77 -4.26
C THR A 46 0.39 0.48 -4.36
N GLU A 47 1.43 0.42 -5.19
CA GLU A 47 2.31 -0.73 -5.34
C GLU A 47 2.94 -1.15 -4.01
N LEU A 48 3.50 -0.20 -3.24
CA LEU A 48 4.06 -0.47 -1.91
C LEU A 48 3.01 -1.01 -0.93
N LYS A 49 1.79 -0.47 -0.96
CA LYS A 49 0.70 -0.96 -0.13
C LYS A 49 0.32 -2.39 -0.50
N GLU A 50 0.27 -2.70 -1.80
CA GLU A 50 -0.04 -4.04 -2.29
C GLU A 50 1.06 -5.06 -1.94
N GLU A 51 2.33 -4.70 -2.10
CA GLU A 51 3.45 -5.55 -1.69
C GLU A 51 3.44 -5.81 -0.19
N LEU A 52 3.24 -4.78 0.63
CA LEU A 52 3.16 -4.95 2.08
C LEU A 52 1.99 -5.87 2.48
N LEU A 53 0.85 -5.77 1.80
CA LEU A 53 -0.30 -6.64 2.06
C LEU A 53 -0.08 -8.10 1.64
N LYS A 54 0.85 -8.39 0.72
CA LYS A 54 1.22 -9.78 0.37
C LYS A 54 2.01 -10.47 1.46
N GLU A 55 2.85 -9.73 2.18
CA GLU A 55 3.74 -10.25 3.21
C GLU A 55 3.09 -10.30 4.60
N VAL A 56 1.97 -9.62 4.80
CA VAL A 56 1.28 -9.54 6.10
C VAL A 56 0.11 -10.51 6.13
N ALA A 57 0.09 -11.39 7.13
CA ALA A 57 -1.08 -12.21 7.42
C ALA A 57 -2.28 -11.31 7.73
N THR A 58 -3.38 -11.53 7.00
CA THR A 58 -4.60 -10.77 7.22
C THR A 58 -5.28 -11.22 8.52
N LYS A 59 -6.19 -10.41 9.06
CA LYS A 59 -7.03 -10.80 10.20
C LYS A 59 -7.75 -12.13 9.95
N LYS A 60 -8.20 -12.35 8.71
CA LYS A 60 -8.86 -13.59 8.29
C LYS A 60 -7.91 -14.80 8.38
N ASP A 61 -6.64 -14.63 8.03
CA ASP A 61 -5.65 -15.70 8.15
C ASP A 61 -5.43 -16.08 9.62
N ILE A 62 -5.41 -15.09 10.51
CA ILE A 62 -5.32 -15.30 11.97
C ILE A 62 -6.57 -16.03 12.48
N GLU A 63 -7.77 -15.57 12.12
CA GLU A 63 -9.04 -16.22 12.52
C GLU A 63 -9.11 -17.68 12.06
N ILE A 64 -8.62 -17.98 10.85
CA ILE A 64 -8.53 -19.36 10.34
C ILE A 64 -7.56 -20.19 11.20
N LEU A 65 -6.41 -19.62 11.59
CA LEU A 65 -5.45 -20.31 12.45
C LEU A 65 -6.01 -20.55 13.84
N GLU A 66 -6.68 -19.56 14.45
CA GLU A 66 -7.34 -19.70 15.75
C GLU A 66 -8.39 -20.81 15.73
N ALA A 67 -9.23 -20.86 14.69
CA ALA A 67 -10.22 -21.93 14.53
C ALA A 67 -9.57 -23.32 14.37
N LYS A 68 -8.45 -23.41 13.64
CA LYS A 68 -7.69 -24.66 13.52
C LYS A 68 -7.08 -25.09 14.85
N ILE A 69 -6.54 -24.15 15.63
CA ILE A 69 -5.99 -24.41 16.96
C ILE A 69 -7.08 -24.93 17.90
N GLU A 70 -8.24 -24.29 17.92
CA GLU A 70 -9.35 -24.70 18.78
C GLU A 70 -9.87 -26.10 18.40
N ASN A 71 -9.98 -26.39 17.10
CA ASN A 71 -10.36 -27.72 16.62
C ASN A 71 -9.33 -28.80 17.04
N MET A 72 -8.03 -28.53 16.86
CA MET A 72 -6.98 -29.44 17.32
C MET A 72 -7.05 -29.68 18.84
N ARG A 73 -7.27 -28.62 19.62
CA ARG A 73 -7.39 -28.71 21.07
C ARG A 73 -8.57 -29.59 21.46
N SER A 74 -9.75 -29.36 20.90
CA SER A 74 -10.95 -30.16 21.15
C SER A 74 -10.74 -31.64 20.79
N ASN A 75 -10.11 -31.93 19.65
CA ASN A 75 -9.79 -33.30 19.25
C ASN A 75 -8.81 -33.99 20.22
N LEU A 76 -7.81 -33.25 20.71
CA LEU A 76 -6.86 -33.78 21.68
C LEU A 76 -7.53 -34.05 23.03
N GLU A 77 -8.37 -33.14 23.51
CA GLU A 77 -9.16 -33.32 24.74
C GLU A 77 -10.06 -34.57 24.64
N ALA A 78 -10.78 -34.75 23.54
CA ALA A 78 -11.61 -35.92 23.31
C ALA A 78 -10.80 -37.23 23.28
N LYS A 79 -9.60 -37.21 22.67
CA LYS A 79 -8.73 -38.39 22.59
C LYS A 79 -8.13 -38.76 23.95
N ILE A 80 -7.77 -37.75 24.76
CA ILE A 80 -7.32 -37.95 26.14
C ILE A 80 -8.44 -38.58 26.98
N GLU A 81 -9.67 -38.09 26.83
CA GLU A 81 -10.82 -38.61 27.58
C GLU A 81 -11.14 -40.07 27.21
N SER A 82 -11.09 -40.40 25.92
CA SER A 82 -11.22 -41.80 25.44
C SER A 82 -10.16 -42.70 26.06
N MET A 83 -8.89 -42.28 26.04
CA MET A 83 -7.80 -43.06 26.62
C MET A 83 -7.94 -43.27 28.13
N ARG A 84 -8.41 -42.25 28.87
CA ARG A 84 -8.68 -42.38 30.31
C ARG A 84 -9.77 -43.41 30.57
N SER A 85 -10.87 -43.32 29.83
CA SER A 85 -11.98 -44.28 29.92
C SER A 85 -11.53 -45.72 29.64
N GLU A 86 -10.66 -45.91 28.64
CA GLU A 86 -10.08 -47.22 28.30
C GLU A 86 -9.15 -47.78 29.39
N LEU A 87 -8.43 -46.91 30.11
CA LEU A 87 -7.57 -47.31 31.22
C LEU A 87 -8.39 -47.67 32.47
N ASP A 88 -9.43 -46.90 32.78
CA ASP A 88 -10.30 -47.17 33.93
C ASP A 88 -11.15 -48.45 33.75
N ALA A 89 -11.39 -48.85 32.49
CA ALA A 89 -12.12 -50.08 32.15
C ALA A 89 -11.25 -51.36 32.19
N LYS A 90 -9.94 -51.25 32.43
CA LYS A 90 -8.99 -52.36 32.52
C LYS A 90 -8.64 -52.71 33.96
#